data_AF-A0A7C5LTS1-F1
#
_entry.id   AF-A0A7C5LTS1-F1
#
_cell.length_a   1.000
_cell.length_b   1.000
_cell.length_c   1.000
_cell.angle_alpha   90.00
_cell.angle_beta   90.00
_cell.angle_gamma   90.00
#
_symmetry.space_group_name_H-M   'P 1'
#
loop_
_entity.id
_entity.type
_entity.pdbx_description
1 polymer ?
#
loop_
_entity_poly.entity_id
_entity_poly.type
_entity_poly.pdbx_seq_one_letter_code
_entity_poly.pdbx_strand_id
1 'polypeptide(L)' 'MTALADIASKIRSKNAGPFWLTIDIFCGTDAAFARIAAGLSTGAVARA' A
#
# COMPACT_ATOMS: atom_id res chain seq x y z
N MET A 1 2.99 -12.37 10.18
CA MET A 1 2.58 -11.76 8.90
C MET A 1 2.83 -10.27 9.05
N THR A 2 3.56 -9.62 8.15
CA THR A 2 3.86 -8.18 8.26
C THR A 2 2.79 -7.38 7.51
N ALA A 3 2.17 -6.41 8.17
CA ALA A 3 1.25 -5.48 7.54
C ALA A 3 2.00 -4.31 6.89
N LEU A 4 1.38 -3.68 5.90
CA LEU A 4 1.92 -2.44 5.29
C LEU A 4 2.13 -1.34 6.34
N ALA A 5 1.25 -1.26 7.34
CA ALA A 5 1.34 -0.30 8.44
C ALA A 5 2.58 -0.50 9.34
N ASP A 6 3.21 -1.68 9.30
CA ASP A 6 4.44 -1.96 10.07
C ASP A 6 5.69 -1.37 9.39
N ILE A 7 5.60 -1.00 8.11
CA ILE A 7 6.73 -0.55 7.28
C ILE A 7 6.53 0.90 6.82
N ALA A 8 5.30 1.28 6.46
CA ALA A 8 4.98 2.62 5.99
C ALA A 8 4.88 3.61 7.16
N SER A 9 5.30 4.85 6.96
CA SER A 9 5.16 5.93 7.95
C SER A 9 3.73 6.44 8.07
N LYS A 10 2.96 6.38 6.97
CA LYS A 10 1.55 6.76 6.93
C LYS A 10 0.85 6.10 5.76
N ILE A 11 -0.41 5.71 5.98
CA ILE A 11 -1.30 5.24 4.93
C ILE A 11 -2.58 6.07 5.00
N ARG A 12 -3.08 6.53 3.86
CA ARG A 12 -4.39 7.20 3.76
C ARG A 12 -5.15 6.74 2.54
N SER A 13 -6.46 6.71 2.65
CA SER A 13 -7.32 6.68 1.47
C SER A 13 -7.49 8.09 0.91
N LYS A 14 -7.57 8.16 -0.41
CA LYS A 14 -7.95 9.34 -1.17
C LYS A 14 -9.09 8.88 -2.07
N ASN A 15 -10.08 9.73 -2.30
CA ASN A 15 -11.28 9.51 -3.12
C ASN A 15 -11.67 8.03 -3.41
N ALA A 16 -12.67 7.52 -2.71
CA ALA A 16 -13.27 6.22 -3.01
C ALA A 16 -14.45 6.46 -3.97
N GLY A 17 -14.26 6.15 -5.25
CA GLY A 17 -15.40 5.96 -6.14
C GLY A 17 -16.15 4.68 -5.73
N PRO A 18 -17.37 4.44 -6.23
CA PRO A 18 -18.19 3.29 -5.83
C PRO A 18 -17.51 1.93 -6.05
N PHE A 19 -16.48 1.87 -6.88
CA PHE A 19 -15.74 0.63 -7.18
C PHE A 19 -14.22 0.75 -7.04
N TRP A 20 -13.67 1.96 -6.88
CA TRP A 20 -12.23 2.21 -6.93
C TRP A 20 -11.76 2.92 -5.66
N LEU A 21 -10.79 2.32 -4.98
CA LEU A 21 -10.13 2.90 -3.82
C LEU A 21 -8.72 3.35 -4.21
N THR A 22 -8.41 4.63 -4.00
CA THR A 22 -7.03 5.13 -4.16
C THR A 22 -6.37 5.19 -2.78
N ILE A 23 -5.20 4.57 -2.65
CA ILE A 23 -4.41 4.57 -1.41
C ILE A 23 -3.07 5.26 -1.65
N ASP A 24 -2.74 6.22 -0.79
CA ASP A 24 -1.40 6.79 -0.71
C ASP A 24 -0.63 6.09 0.43
N ILE A 25 0.59 5.60 0.13
CA ILE A 25 1.50 4.95 1.08
C ILE A 25 2.77 5.80 1.19
N PHE A 26 2.98 6.39 2.36
CA PHE A 26 4.18 7.18 2.65
C PHE A 26 5.24 6.26 3.27
N CYS A 27 6.38 6.10 2.60
CA CYS A 27 7.39 5.11 3.00
C CYS A 27 8.48 5.68 3.94
N GLY A 28 8.71 6.99 3.91
CA GLY A 28 9.70 7.67 4.76
C GLY A 28 11.17 7.41 4.40
N THR A 29 11.50 6.28 3.79
CA THR A 29 12.84 5.92 3.30
C THR A 29 12.79 5.14 1.99
N ASP A 30 13.88 5.19 1.23
CA ASP A 30 14.01 4.44 -0.04
C ASP A 30 13.99 2.93 0.18
N ALA A 31 14.56 2.45 1.28
CA ALA A 31 14.56 1.03 1.63
C ALA A 31 13.14 0.51 1.92
N ALA A 32 12.34 1.29 2.66
CA ALA A 32 10.94 0.98 2.90
C ALA A 32 10.13 0.98 1.60
N PHE A 33 10.37 1.97 0.72
CA PHE A 33 9.73 2.04 -0.59
C PHE A 33 10.05 0.81 -1.45
N ALA A 34 11.32 0.46 -1.59
CA ALA A 34 11.76 -0.69 -2.39
C ALA A 34 11.15 -2.00 -1.87
N ARG A 35 11.12 -2.19 -0.55
CA ARG A 35 10.51 -3.37 0.09
C ARG A 35 9.00 -3.44 -0.18
N ILE A 36 8.30 -2.32 -0.02
CA ILE A 36 6.84 -2.26 -0.25
C ILE A 36 6.52 -2.50 -1.72
N ALA A 37 7.22 -1.83 -2.64
CA ALA A 37 7.01 -1.96 -4.07
C ALA A 37 7.23 -3.40 -4.57
N ALA A 38 8.25 -4.10 -4.05
CA ALA A 38 8.50 -5.49 -4.39
C ALA A 38 7.46 -6.47 -3.81
N GLY A 39 6.79 -6.12 -2.70
CA GLY A 39 5.83 -6.97 -2.02
C GLY A 39 4.37 -6.79 -2.46
N LEU A 40 4.05 -5.69 -3.16
CA LEU A 40 2.71 -5.44 -3.68
C LEU A 40 2.48 -6.21 -4.97
N SER A 41 1.44 -7.04 -5.02
CA SER A 41 1.00 -7.70 -6.25
C SER A 41 -0.47 -7.39 -6.54
N THR A 42 -0.77 -7.10 -7.80
CA THR A 42 -2.14 -6.82 -8.27
C THR A 42 -3.07 -8.00 -7.98
N GLY A 43 -2.57 -9.23 -8.14
CA GLY A 43 -3.32 -10.44 -7.81
C GLY A 43 -3.67 -10.55 -6.32
N ALA A 44 -2.82 -10.08 -5.40
CA ALA A 44 -3.17 -10.07 -3.98
C ALA A 44 -4.28 -9.08 -3.65
N VAL A 45 -4.30 -7.91 -4.31
CA VAL A 45 -5.32 -6.87 -4.12
C VAL A 45 -6.65 -7.24 -4.79
N ALA A 46 -6.61 -7.96 -5.91
CA ALA A 46 -7.80 -8.35 -6.67
C ALA A 46 -8.49 -9.65 -6.18
N ARG A 47 -8.01 -10.26 -5.10
CA ARG A 47 -8.64 -11.47 -4.54
C ARG A 47 -9.98 -11.11 -3.88
N ALA A 48 -11.02 -11.88 -4.21
CA ALA A 48 -12.38 -11.75 -3.69
C ALA A 48 -12.51 -12.21 -2.25
#